data_AF-A0A951X1Q9-F1
#
_entry.id   AF-A0A951X1Q9-F1
#
_cell.length_a   1.000
_cell.length_b   1.000
_cell.length_c   1.000
_cell.angle_alpha   90.00
_cell.angle_beta   90.00
_cell.angle_gamma   90.00
#
_symmetry.space_group_name_H-M   'P 1'
#
loop_
_entity.id
_entity.type
_entity.pdbx_description
1 polymer ?
#
loop_
_entity_poly.entity_id
_entity_poly.type
_entity_poly.pdbx_seq_one_letter_code
_entity_poly.pdbx_strand_id
1 'polypeptide(L)'
;MPARDFRPAHLLPEQVATIIGLVSDTHFPQRCRQLPAALFDVLAGADVVLHAGDVGELSVLDELSCIAPVIAVHGNDDTVTAQRELPYQQVITAHGVRIFLWHSHYPDAEEERASRKSDDMIAKLGRSVAQAERTGAAVTVFGHWHIPLTYRQNGVVVVNPGAIASGNPITRQLHQTAALLFLDRGGMSHIVHVDLAQPDRPFDPGIDVQQGFAAALNRFSRSIMSPELMAELPRVRSQLTPAELGALREFVFELSHRCWAGELPLLDLQVFVTEMERTDTLPPALRARLQSLWETAPDQP
;
A
#
# COMPACT_ATOMS: atom_id res chain seq x y z
N MET A 1 -16.92 -21.41 5.26
CA MET A 1 -16.85 -21.39 6.75
C MET A 1 -17.72 -20.23 7.24
N PRO A 2 -18.26 -20.23 8.47
CA PRO A 2 -18.93 -19.04 9.00
C PRO A 2 -17.96 -17.85 8.99
N ALA A 3 -18.49 -16.66 8.70
CA ALA A 3 -17.71 -15.42 8.74
C ALA A 3 -17.06 -15.23 10.12
N ARG A 4 -15.81 -14.75 10.13
CA ARG A 4 -15.08 -14.51 11.38
C ARG A 4 -15.63 -13.26 12.04
N ASP A 5 -15.90 -13.34 13.34
CA ASP A 5 -16.44 -12.22 14.10
C ASP A 5 -15.30 -11.37 14.66
N PHE A 6 -14.91 -10.34 13.91
CA PHE A 6 -13.91 -9.35 14.32
C PHE A 6 -14.47 -8.20 15.13
N ARG A 7 -15.77 -8.22 15.42
CA ARG A 7 -16.43 -7.16 16.17
C ARG A 7 -15.74 -6.97 17.53
N PRO A 8 -15.46 -5.72 17.93
CA PRO A 8 -14.89 -5.45 19.24
C PRO A 8 -15.72 -6.08 20.37
N ALA A 9 -15.06 -6.64 21.38
CA ALA A 9 -15.73 -7.41 22.44
C ALA A 9 -16.78 -6.59 23.23
N HIS A 10 -16.63 -5.25 23.29
CA HIS A 10 -17.58 -4.36 23.96
C HIS A 10 -18.82 -4.00 23.12
N LEU A 11 -18.83 -4.33 21.83
CA LEU A 11 -19.89 -3.98 20.90
C LEU A 11 -20.77 -5.20 20.66
N LEU A 12 -22.00 -5.22 21.18
CA LEU A 12 -22.95 -6.34 21.02
C LEU A 12 -23.47 -6.46 19.57
N PRO A 13 -23.89 -7.65 19.10
CA PRO A 13 -24.30 -7.83 17.71
C PRO A 13 -25.45 -6.89 17.30
N GLU A 14 -26.44 -6.73 18.18
CA GLU A 14 -27.60 -5.87 17.95
C GLU A 14 -27.25 -4.38 17.92
N GLN A 15 -26.09 -4.00 18.44
CA GLN A 15 -25.60 -2.62 18.42
C GLN A 15 -24.90 -2.28 17.10
N VAL A 16 -24.48 -3.25 16.30
CA VAL A 16 -23.88 -2.98 14.99
C VAL A 16 -24.96 -2.53 14.01
N ALA A 17 -24.71 -1.40 13.36
CA ALA A 17 -25.57 -0.87 12.31
C ALA A 17 -24.99 -1.11 10.91
N THR A 18 -23.67 -1.01 10.75
CA THR A 18 -22.99 -1.23 9.47
C THR A 18 -21.57 -1.74 9.70
N ILE A 19 -21.15 -2.70 8.88
CA ILE A 19 -19.78 -3.22 8.80
C ILE A 19 -19.19 -2.79 7.47
N ILE A 20 -18.05 -2.09 7.50
CA ILE A 20 -17.38 -1.55 6.32
C ILE A 20 -16.00 -2.21 6.22
N GLY A 21 -15.74 -2.89 5.10
CA GLY A 21 -14.42 -3.38 4.75
C GLY A 21 -13.52 -2.26 4.26
N LEU A 22 -12.27 -2.19 4.71
CA LEU A 22 -11.29 -1.17 4.31
C LEU A 22 -10.07 -1.84 3.69
N VAL A 23 -9.75 -1.45 2.46
CA VAL A 23 -8.61 -1.94 1.69
C VAL A 23 -7.91 -0.76 1.01
N SER A 24 -6.62 -0.87 0.74
CA SER A 24 -5.89 0.08 -0.12
C SER A 24 -4.65 -0.57 -0.71
N ASP A 25 -4.03 0.14 -1.65
CA ASP A 25 -2.68 -0.17 -2.12
C ASP A 25 -2.55 -1.63 -2.61
N THR A 26 -3.51 -2.07 -3.42
CA THR A 26 -3.49 -3.39 -4.05
C THR A 26 -2.47 -3.47 -5.17
N HIS A 27 -2.26 -2.37 -5.90
CA HIS A 27 -1.27 -2.29 -6.99
C HIS A 27 -1.38 -3.48 -7.97
N PHE A 28 -2.62 -3.82 -8.33
CA PHE A 28 -2.95 -5.01 -9.11
C PHE A 28 -2.78 -4.75 -10.62
N PRO A 29 -2.30 -5.70 -11.44
CA PRO A 29 -1.63 -6.95 -11.07
C PRO A 29 -0.12 -6.76 -10.81
N GLN A 30 0.40 -5.53 -10.99
CA GLN A 30 1.82 -5.27 -11.13
C GLN A 30 2.64 -5.65 -9.89
N ARG A 31 2.11 -5.42 -8.68
CA ARG A 31 2.76 -5.79 -7.42
C ARG A 31 2.00 -6.83 -6.63
N CYS A 32 0.69 -6.99 -6.89
CA CYS A 32 -0.13 -8.08 -6.39
C CYS A 32 -0.76 -8.80 -7.57
N ARG A 33 -0.30 -10.01 -7.91
CA ARG A 33 -0.86 -10.78 -9.04
C ARG A 33 -2.19 -11.45 -8.71
N GLN A 34 -2.44 -11.69 -7.42
CA GLN A 34 -3.63 -12.35 -6.90
C GLN A 34 -3.92 -11.79 -5.51
N LEU A 35 -5.16 -11.38 -5.26
CA LEU A 35 -5.57 -10.95 -3.93
C LEU A 35 -5.42 -12.12 -2.93
N PRO A 36 -4.89 -11.89 -1.71
CA PRO A 36 -4.78 -12.96 -0.73
C PRO A 36 -6.16 -13.54 -0.39
N ALA A 37 -6.30 -14.86 -0.38
CA ALA A 37 -7.58 -15.51 -0.04
C ALA A 37 -8.10 -15.08 1.35
N ALA A 38 -7.18 -14.86 2.29
CA ALA A 38 -7.47 -14.35 3.62
C ALA A 38 -8.18 -12.98 3.61
N LEU A 39 -7.97 -12.15 2.59
CA LEU A 39 -8.67 -10.86 2.44
C LEU A 39 -10.18 -11.07 2.30
N PHE A 40 -10.60 -12.03 1.47
CA PHE A 40 -12.00 -12.36 1.26
C PHE A 40 -12.65 -12.89 2.56
N ASP A 41 -11.93 -13.73 3.31
CA ASP A 41 -12.39 -14.23 4.60
C ASP A 41 -12.53 -13.12 5.65
N VAL A 42 -11.60 -12.15 5.66
CA VAL A 42 -11.60 -11.02 6.61
C VAL A 42 -12.75 -10.05 6.32
N LEU A 43 -13.02 -9.77 5.05
CA LEU A 43 -14.06 -8.84 4.64
C LEU A 43 -15.45 -9.49 4.53
N ALA A 44 -15.55 -10.81 4.74
CA ALA A 44 -16.80 -11.54 4.67
C ALA A 44 -17.82 -10.96 5.67
N GLY A 45 -19.01 -10.61 5.17
CA GLY A 45 -20.07 -10.01 5.97
C GLY A 45 -20.00 -8.48 6.09
N ALA A 46 -19.05 -7.82 5.41
CA ALA A 46 -19.11 -6.37 5.22
C ALA A 46 -20.34 -6.00 4.36
N ASP A 47 -20.99 -4.89 4.70
CA ASP A 47 -22.10 -4.32 3.92
C ASP A 47 -21.59 -3.56 2.68
N VAL A 48 -20.35 -3.06 2.75
CA VAL A 48 -19.67 -2.31 1.69
C VAL A 48 -18.15 -2.40 1.90
N VAL A 49 -17.38 -2.39 0.81
CA VAL A 49 -15.91 -2.27 0.84
C VAL A 49 -15.50 -0.90 0.33
N LEU A 50 -14.64 -0.21 1.07
CA LEU A 50 -13.99 1.04 0.67
C LEU A 50 -12.54 0.76 0.26
N HIS A 51 -12.18 1.12 -0.97
CA HIS A 51 -10.81 1.06 -1.46
C HIS A 51 -10.16 2.45 -1.50
N ALA A 52 -9.14 2.67 -0.69
CA ALA A 52 -8.52 3.99 -0.50
C ALA A 52 -7.44 4.35 -1.53
N GLY A 53 -7.59 3.90 -2.77
CA GLY A 53 -6.67 4.20 -3.89
C GLY A 53 -5.50 3.24 -4.07
N ASP A 54 -4.79 3.45 -5.18
CA ASP A 54 -3.76 2.56 -5.71
C ASP A 54 -4.30 1.14 -5.94
N VAL A 55 -5.40 1.07 -6.69
CA VAL A 55 -6.06 -0.18 -7.12
C VAL A 55 -5.19 -0.96 -8.13
N GLY A 56 -4.53 -0.22 -9.02
CA GLY A 56 -3.90 -0.69 -10.25
C GLY A 56 -4.91 -0.78 -11.40
N GLU A 57 -5.28 -1.98 -11.79
CA GLU A 57 -6.34 -2.25 -12.78
C GLU A 57 -7.72 -2.37 -12.12
N LEU A 58 -8.77 -1.92 -12.81
CA LEU A 58 -10.14 -1.90 -12.29
C LEU A 58 -10.72 -3.30 -12.00
N SER A 59 -10.17 -4.35 -12.63
CA SER A 59 -10.59 -5.74 -12.43
C SER A 59 -10.46 -6.21 -10.97
N VAL A 60 -9.55 -5.61 -10.19
CA VAL A 60 -9.42 -5.91 -8.76
C VAL A 60 -10.69 -5.49 -7.98
N LEU A 61 -11.39 -4.45 -8.45
CA LEU A 61 -12.65 -4.01 -7.84
C LEU A 61 -13.77 -5.00 -8.15
N ASP A 62 -13.75 -5.63 -9.32
CA ASP A 62 -14.70 -6.69 -9.66
C ASP A 62 -14.49 -7.90 -8.73
N GLU A 63 -13.25 -8.29 -8.46
CA GLU A 63 -12.95 -9.36 -7.49
C GLU A 63 -13.46 -9.02 -6.08
N LEU A 64 -13.19 -7.81 -5.58
CA LEU A 64 -13.68 -7.36 -4.28
C LEU A 64 -15.22 -7.26 -4.24
N SER A 65 -15.86 -6.94 -5.38
CA SER A 65 -17.32 -6.82 -5.48
C SER A 65 -18.06 -8.14 -5.27
N CYS A 66 -17.37 -9.27 -5.38
CA CYS A 66 -17.91 -10.58 -5.00
C CYS A 66 -18.19 -10.70 -3.49
N ILE A 67 -17.60 -9.83 -2.67
CA ILE A 67 -17.79 -9.79 -1.22
C ILE A 67 -18.99 -8.90 -0.86
N ALA A 68 -18.94 -7.65 -1.33
CA ALA A 68 -19.92 -6.59 -1.07
C ALA A 68 -19.75 -5.47 -2.11
N PRO A 69 -20.71 -4.54 -2.26
CA PRO A 69 -20.52 -3.35 -3.09
C PRO A 69 -19.21 -2.61 -2.78
N VAL A 70 -18.49 -2.18 -3.81
CA VAL A 70 -17.18 -1.51 -3.66
C VAL A 70 -17.29 -0.03 -4.01
N ILE A 71 -16.73 0.81 -3.15
CA ILE A 71 -16.55 2.24 -3.39
C ILE A 71 -15.06 2.55 -3.36
N ALA A 72 -14.51 3.07 -4.44
CA ALA A 72 -13.07 3.26 -4.59
C ALA A 72 -12.73 4.68 -5.06
N VAL A 73 -11.60 5.19 -4.59
CA VAL A 73 -10.91 6.37 -5.16
C VAL A 73 -9.69 5.91 -5.94
N HIS A 74 -9.13 6.77 -6.80
CA HIS A 74 -7.81 6.51 -7.36
C HIS A 74 -6.68 7.02 -6.45
N GLY A 75 -5.53 6.38 -6.55
CA GLY A 75 -4.25 6.82 -6.02
C GLY A 75 -3.33 7.38 -7.10
N ASN A 76 -2.06 7.58 -6.73
CA ASN A 76 -1.05 8.19 -7.60
C ASN A 76 -0.39 7.19 -8.55
N ASP A 77 -0.42 5.90 -8.23
CA ASP A 77 0.19 4.83 -9.03
C ASP A 77 -0.85 4.06 -9.87
N ASP A 78 -2.09 4.53 -9.84
CA ASP A 78 -3.18 3.96 -10.63
C ASP A 78 -3.00 4.19 -12.13
N THR A 79 -3.50 3.22 -12.92
CA THR A 79 -3.50 3.31 -14.38
C THR A 79 -4.28 4.54 -14.86
N VAL A 80 -3.95 5.04 -16.05
CA VAL A 80 -4.70 6.15 -16.69
C VAL A 80 -6.21 5.85 -16.76
N THR A 81 -6.57 4.58 -16.99
CA THR A 81 -7.96 4.13 -16.95
C THR A 81 -8.55 4.27 -15.54
N ALA A 82 -7.89 3.75 -14.50
CA ALA A 82 -8.38 3.84 -13.13
C ALA A 82 -8.52 5.29 -12.64
N GLN A 83 -7.54 6.17 -12.94
CA GLN A 83 -7.62 7.60 -12.60
C GLN A 83 -8.75 8.34 -13.34
N ARG A 84 -9.17 7.86 -14.51
CA ARG A 84 -10.29 8.43 -15.26
C ARG A 84 -11.65 7.98 -14.70
N GLU A 85 -11.77 6.71 -14.33
CA GLU A 85 -13.05 6.12 -13.90
C GLU A 85 -13.34 6.32 -12.41
N LEU A 86 -12.30 6.45 -11.57
CA LEU A 86 -12.45 6.64 -10.13
C LEU A 86 -12.26 8.12 -9.76
N PRO A 87 -12.99 8.64 -8.76
CA PRO A 87 -12.76 9.99 -8.26
C PRO A 87 -11.46 10.05 -7.44
N TYR A 88 -10.84 11.22 -7.40
CA TYR A 88 -9.67 11.49 -6.55
C TYR A 88 -9.96 11.36 -5.05
N GLN A 89 -11.14 11.80 -4.65
CA GLN A 89 -11.62 11.77 -3.27
C GLN A 89 -13.16 11.76 -3.26
N GLN A 90 -13.75 11.23 -2.19
CA GLN A 90 -15.20 11.18 -2.05
C GLN A 90 -15.64 11.17 -0.58
N VAL A 91 -16.88 11.59 -0.33
CA VAL A 91 -17.52 11.52 0.98
C VAL A 91 -18.69 10.55 0.91
N ILE A 92 -18.64 9.51 1.73
CA ILE A 92 -19.69 8.50 1.85
C ILE A 92 -20.45 8.75 3.16
N THR A 93 -21.76 8.52 3.16
CA THR A 93 -22.55 8.52 4.40
C THR A 93 -23.07 7.11 4.65
N ALA A 94 -22.71 6.52 5.78
CA ALA A 94 -23.20 5.22 6.23
C ALA A 94 -23.76 5.37 7.65
N HIS A 95 -25.00 4.92 7.88
CA HIS A 95 -25.69 5.06 9.17
C HIS A 95 -25.60 6.49 9.77
N GLY A 96 -25.74 7.52 8.93
CA GLY A 96 -25.64 8.93 9.34
C GLY A 96 -24.22 9.44 9.61
N VAL A 97 -23.19 8.58 9.57
CA VAL A 97 -21.79 8.94 9.75
C VAL A 97 -21.15 9.25 8.39
N ARG A 98 -20.56 10.43 8.27
CA ARG A 98 -19.81 10.86 7.08
C ARG A 98 -18.36 10.35 7.14
N ILE A 99 -17.94 9.70 6.07
CA ILE A 99 -16.62 9.09 5.89
C ILE A 99 -15.96 9.74 4.68
N PHE A 100 -14.79 10.34 4.88
CA PHE A 100 -13.97 10.88 3.79
C PHE A 100 -13.00 9.82 3.29
N LEU A 101 -13.10 9.42 2.03
CA LEU A 101 -12.25 8.42 1.38
C LEU A 101 -11.37 9.11 0.35
N TRP A 102 -10.06 8.86 0.41
CA TRP A 102 -9.06 9.47 -0.47
C TRP A 102 -7.72 8.73 -0.38
N HIS A 103 -6.80 8.94 -1.31
CA HIS A 103 -5.50 8.27 -1.25
C HIS A 103 -4.40 9.10 -0.56
N SER A 104 -4.68 10.32 -0.08
CA SER A 104 -3.70 11.19 0.61
C SER A 104 -2.42 11.58 -0.15
N HIS A 105 -2.25 11.22 -1.42
CA HIS A 105 -1.19 11.81 -2.25
C HIS A 105 -1.47 13.30 -2.52
N TYR A 106 -0.49 14.02 -3.04
CA TYR A 106 -0.72 15.34 -3.65
C TYR A 106 -0.93 15.17 -5.16
N PRO A 107 -1.87 15.90 -5.79
CA PRO A 107 -2.05 15.86 -7.24
C PRO A 107 -0.83 16.37 -8.00
N ASP A 108 -0.13 17.36 -7.41
CA ASP A 108 1.11 17.89 -7.96
C ASP A 108 2.31 17.02 -7.54
N ALA A 109 3.10 16.60 -8.54
CA ALA A 109 4.21 15.68 -8.33
C ALA A 109 5.40 16.32 -7.58
N GLU A 110 5.57 17.64 -7.66
CA GLU A 110 6.62 18.35 -6.94
C GLU A 110 6.25 18.49 -5.46
N GLU A 111 5.02 18.89 -5.16
CA GLU A 111 4.47 18.91 -3.81
C GLU A 111 4.50 17.52 -3.17
N GLU A 112 4.09 16.49 -3.91
CA GLU A 112 4.15 15.09 -3.49
C GLU A 112 5.57 14.70 -3.09
N ARG A 113 6.55 14.99 -3.95
CA ARG A 113 7.97 14.70 -3.67
C ARG A 113 8.51 15.52 -2.50
N ALA A 114 8.09 16.78 -2.35
CA ALA A 114 8.50 17.62 -1.23
C ALA A 114 7.94 17.10 0.10
N SER A 115 6.70 16.62 0.11
CA SER A 115 6.02 16.11 1.31
C SER A 115 6.74 14.91 1.93
N ARG A 116 7.42 14.10 1.10
CA ARG A 116 8.18 12.91 1.52
C ARG A 116 9.45 13.24 2.30
N LYS A 117 9.94 14.49 2.26
CA LYS A 117 11.14 14.92 2.99
C LYS A 117 10.89 15.13 4.48
N SER A 118 9.64 15.40 4.86
CA SER A 118 9.27 15.55 6.26
C SER A 118 9.05 14.18 6.90
N ASP A 119 9.67 13.97 8.06
CA ASP A 119 9.45 12.80 8.91
C ASP A 119 8.33 13.02 9.94
N ASP A 120 7.79 14.24 10.03
CA ASP A 120 6.75 14.61 10.99
C ASP A 120 5.41 13.94 10.62
N MET A 121 5.17 12.79 11.25
CA MET A 121 3.97 12.00 11.05
C MET A 121 2.70 12.69 11.58
N ILE A 122 2.82 13.50 12.63
CA ILE A 122 1.69 14.22 13.24
C ILE A 122 1.21 15.32 12.29
N ALA A 123 2.14 16.09 11.70
CA ALA A 123 1.79 17.09 10.70
C ALA A 123 1.11 16.46 9.46
N LYS A 124 1.63 15.30 9.01
CA LYS A 124 1.02 14.54 7.92
C LYS A 124 -0.39 14.06 8.26
N LEU A 125 -0.61 13.51 9.46
CA LEU A 125 -1.94 13.10 9.95
C LEU A 125 -2.89 14.30 10.09
N GLY A 126 -2.37 15.45 10.50
CA GLY A 126 -3.12 16.71 10.58
C GLY A 126 -3.74 17.12 9.25
N ARG A 127 -3.13 16.78 8.11
CA ARG A 127 -3.74 16.98 6.78
C ARG A 127 -5.00 16.15 6.61
N SER A 128 -4.97 14.87 7.03
CA SER A 128 -6.13 13.98 6.97
C SER A 128 -7.26 14.47 7.90
N VAL A 129 -6.92 14.93 9.10
CA VAL A 129 -7.87 15.55 10.03
C VAL A 129 -8.52 16.78 9.41
N ALA A 130 -7.71 17.70 8.86
CA ALA A 130 -8.21 18.93 8.25
C ALA A 130 -9.11 18.66 7.02
N GLN A 131 -8.84 17.62 6.23
CA GLN A 131 -9.75 17.22 5.15
C GLN A 131 -11.07 16.67 5.66
N ALA A 132 -11.04 15.86 6.72
CA ALA A 132 -12.24 15.34 7.35
C ALA A 132 -13.10 16.49 7.91
N GLU A 133 -12.50 17.42 8.64
CA GLU A 133 -13.17 18.62 9.17
C GLU A 133 -13.81 19.46 8.05
N ARG A 134 -13.07 19.73 6.97
CA ARG A 134 -13.59 20.47 5.79
C ARG A 134 -14.80 19.81 5.15
N THR A 135 -14.87 18.49 5.20
CA THR A 135 -15.96 17.70 4.62
C THR A 135 -17.04 17.34 5.65
N GLY A 136 -16.91 17.76 6.91
CA GLY A 136 -17.79 17.36 8.00
C GLY A 136 -17.79 15.85 8.26
N ALA A 137 -16.72 15.15 7.89
CA ALA A 137 -16.55 13.72 8.10
C ALA A 137 -16.04 13.44 9.51
N ALA A 138 -16.64 12.44 10.18
CA ALA A 138 -16.18 11.97 11.48
C ALA A 138 -15.09 10.88 11.33
N VAL A 139 -14.99 10.27 10.16
CA VAL A 139 -13.97 9.27 9.82
C VAL A 139 -13.30 9.68 8.50
N THR A 140 -11.99 9.52 8.41
CA THR A 140 -11.25 9.59 7.15
C THR A 140 -10.48 8.30 6.95
N VAL A 141 -10.61 7.72 5.76
CA VAL A 141 -9.95 6.49 5.34
C VAL A 141 -9.00 6.82 4.21
N PHE A 142 -7.73 6.44 4.35
CA PHE A 142 -6.71 6.76 3.37
C PHE A 142 -5.66 5.65 3.14
N GLY A 143 -5.07 5.59 1.95
CA GLY A 143 -4.00 4.65 1.57
C GLY A 143 -2.62 5.30 1.54
N HIS A 144 -1.78 4.94 0.55
CA HIS A 144 -0.52 5.60 0.15
C HIS A 144 0.68 5.39 1.07
N TRP A 145 0.46 5.31 2.38
CA TRP A 145 1.57 5.16 3.33
C TRP A 145 2.00 3.71 3.49
N HIS A 146 1.15 2.75 3.12
CA HIS A 146 1.35 1.32 3.36
C HIS A 146 1.54 0.97 4.84
N ILE A 147 1.09 1.85 5.74
CA ILE A 147 1.22 1.72 7.20
C ILE A 147 -0.19 1.59 7.78
N PRO A 148 -0.58 0.41 8.30
CA PRO A 148 -1.86 0.28 8.98
C PRO A 148 -1.84 1.13 10.25
N LEU A 149 -2.85 1.97 10.44
CA LEU A 149 -2.96 2.81 11.63
C LEU A 149 -4.38 3.27 11.92
N THR A 150 -4.63 3.58 13.17
CA THR A 150 -5.78 4.36 13.61
C THR A 150 -5.32 5.49 14.51
N TYR A 151 -5.73 6.71 14.19
CA TYR A 151 -5.39 7.92 14.91
C TYR A 151 -6.65 8.74 15.18
N ARG A 152 -6.72 9.42 16.33
CA ARG A 152 -7.89 10.21 16.72
C ARG A 152 -7.44 11.61 17.12
N GLN A 153 -8.05 12.63 16.51
CA GLN A 153 -7.78 14.03 16.83
C GLN A 153 -9.03 14.86 16.49
N ASN A 154 -9.38 15.82 17.35
CA ASN A 154 -10.51 16.74 17.15
C ASN A 154 -11.86 16.03 16.85
N GLY A 155 -12.07 14.83 17.41
CA GLY A 155 -13.27 14.03 17.15
C GLY A 155 -13.29 13.31 15.80
N VAL A 156 -12.25 13.47 14.97
CA VAL A 156 -12.06 12.73 13.72
C VAL A 156 -11.28 11.44 14.01
N VAL A 157 -11.72 10.34 13.40
CA VAL A 157 -10.97 9.08 13.33
C VAL A 157 -10.28 8.97 11.98
N VAL A 158 -8.95 8.95 11.99
CA VAL A 158 -8.12 8.75 10.81
C VAL A 158 -7.70 7.28 10.74
N VAL A 159 -7.94 6.64 9.60
CA VAL A 159 -7.67 5.22 9.39
C VAL A 159 -6.89 5.02 8.11
N ASN A 160 -5.81 4.24 8.19
CA ASN A 160 -5.17 3.65 7.02
C ASN A 160 -5.21 2.13 7.20
N PRO A 161 -5.80 1.34 6.28
CA PRO A 161 -5.87 -0.12 6.43
C PRO A 161 -4.53 -0.81 6.17
N GLY A 162 -3.50 -0.06 5.78
CA GLY A 162 -2.16 -0.52 5.43
C GLY A 162 -2.04 -0.75 3.93
N ALA A 163 -1.60 -1.94 3.52
CA ALA A 163 -1.48 -2.25 2.10
C ALA A 163 -1.55 -3.75 1.85
N ILE A 164 -2.03 -4.11 0.66
CA ILE A 164 -1.96 -5.49 0.15
C ILE A 164 -0.63 -5.73 -0.59
N ALA A 165 -0.06 -4.72 -1.24
CA ALA A 165 1.19 -4.85 -1.98
C ALA A 165 2.28 -3.89 -1.48
N SER A 166 3.52 -4.12 -1.93
CA SER A 166 4.63 -3.20 -1.67
C SER A 166 4.39 -1.83 -2.29
N GLY A 167 4.87 -0.75 -1.64
CA GLY A 167 4.72 0.62 -2.15
C GLY A 167 5.67 0.99 -3.29
N ASN A 168 6.65 0.14 -3.59
CA ASN A 168 7.48 0.29 -4.78
C ASN A 168 8.09 -1.07 -5.16
N PRO A 169 8.72 -1.18 -6.35
CA PRO A 169 9.26 -2.44 -6.84
C PRO A 169 10.43 -2.97 -6.02
N ILE A 170 11.14 -2.12 -5.26
CA ILE A 170 12.38 -2.48 -4.58
C ILE A 170 12.23 -2.63 -3.06
N THR A 171 10.99 -2.70 -2.58
CA THR A 171 10.68 -3.06 -1.19
C THR A 171 9.73 -4.26 -1.13
N ARG A 172 9.70 -4.91 0.02
CA ARG A 172 8.72 -5.93 0.39
C ARG A 172 7.81 -5.38 1.47
N GLN A 173 6.50 -5.51 1.27
CA GLN A 173 5.50 -5.34 2.32
C GLN A 173 5.62 -6.50 3.32
N LEU A 174 5.95 -6.19 4.57
CA LEU A 174 6.16 -7.19 5.63
C LEU A 174 4.85 -7.72 6.20
N HIS A 175 3.81 -6.88 6.23
CA HIS A 175 2.47 -7.23 6.66
C HIS A 175 1.48 -6.78 5.60
N GLN A 176 0.75 -7.74 5.03
CA GLN A 176 -0.39 -7.42 4.18
C GLN A 176 -1.59 -7.26 5.10
N THR A 177 -2.21 -6.08 5.10
CA THR A 177 -3.25 -5.76 6.08
C THR A 177 -4.50 -5.21 5.42
N ALA A 178 -5.62 -5.42 6.10
CA ALA A 178 -6.90 -4.79 5.84
C ALA A 178 -7.50 -4.33 7.17
N ALA A 179 -8.60 -3.56 7.11
CA ALA A 179 -9.32 -3.20 8.32
C ALA A 179 -10.83 -3.34 8.16
N LEU A 180 -11.51 -3.46 9.30
CA LEU A 180 -12.96 -3.42 9.42
C LEU A 180 -13.35 -2.19 10.24
N LEU A 181 -14.27 -1.40 9.70
CA LEU A 181 -14.92 -0.28 10.38
C LEU A 181 -16.34 -0.71 10.75
N PHE A 182 -16.59 -0.80 12.05
CA PHE A 182 -17.92 -1.02 12.60
C PHE A 182 -18.53 0.33 12.98
N LEU A 183 -19.71 0.63 12.44
CA LEU A 183 -20.56 1.71 12.89
C LEU A 183 -21.64 1.13 13.78
N ASP A 184 -21.70 1.60 15.02
CA ASP A 184 -22.78 1.22 15.92
C ASP A 184 -24.04 2.07 15.73
N ARG A 185 -25.16 1.63 16.30
CA ARG A 185 -26.45 2.32 16.21
C ARG A 185 -26.42 3.74 16.80
N GLY A 186 -25.48 4.03 17.69
CA GLY A 186 -25.25 5.36 18.27
C GLY A 186 -24.38 6.28 17.41
N GLY A 187 -23.86 5.79 16.27
CA GLY A 187 -23.02 6.56 15.36
C GLY A 187 -21.53 6.57 15.72
N MET A 188 -21.09 5.72 16.65
CA MET A 188 -19.66 5.60 16.98
C MET A 188 -18.95 4.63 16.03
N SER A 189 -17.71 4.96 15.71
CA SER A 189 -16.83 4.17 14.85
C SER A 189 -15.79 3.37 15.64
N HIS A 190 -15.75 2.07 15.35
CA HIS A 190 -14.80 1.12 15.93
C HIS A 190 -13.99 0.48 14.81
N ILE A 191 -12.66 0.54 14.91
CA ILE A 191 -11.75 0.06 13.86
C ILE A 191 -11.02 -1.18 14.36
N VAL A 192 -10.93 -2.20 13.51
CA VAL A 192 -10.16 -3.41 13.76
C VAL A 192 -9.26 -3.65 12.55
N HIS A 193 -7.95 -3.60 12.75
CA HIS A 193 -6.99 -4.02 11.71
C HIS A 193 -6.82 -5.53 11.77
N VAL A 194 -6.48 -6.13 10.63
CA VAL A 194 -6.18 -7.55 10.51
C VAL A 194 -4.94 -7.72 9.63
N ASP A 195 -3.98 -8.51 10.12
CA ASP A 195 -2.87 -9.01 9.32
C ASP A 195 -3.34 -10.28 8.59
N LEU A 196 -3.24 -10.28 7.26
CA LEU A 196 -3.71 -11.38 6.43
C LEU A 196 -2.87 -12.64 6.59
N ALA A 197 -1.67 -12.55 7.18
CA ALA A 197 -0.90 -13.72 7.59
C ALA A 197 -1.45 -14.40 8.87
N GLN A 198 -2.25 -13.67 9.66
CA GLN A 198 -2.90 -14.15 10.89
C GLN A 198 -4.37 -13.70 10.92
N PRO A 199 -5.18 -14.14 9.94
CA PRO A 199 -6.49 -13.55 9.69
C PRO A 199 -7.54 -14.00 10.71
N ASP A 200 -7.18 -14.68 11.79
CA ASP A 200 -8.07 -15.22 12.81
C ASP A 200 -8.15 -14.34 14.06
N ARG A 201 -7.40 -13.23 14.08
CA ARG A 201 -7.33 -12.32 15.21
C ARG A 201 -7.17 -10.86 14.79
N PRO A 202 -7.60 -9.91 15.64
CA PRO A 202 -7.22 -8.52 15.49
C PRO A 202 -5.70 -8.34 15.46
N PHE A 203 -5.25 -7.38 14.67
CA PHE A 203 -3.88 -6.92 14.59
C PHE A 203 -3.79 -5.52 15.21
N ASP A 204 -2.83 -5.33 16.13
CA ASP A 204 -2.46 -4.00 16.60
C ASP A 204 -1.20 -3.55 15.84
N PRO A 205 -1.29 -2.52 14.99
CA PRO A 205 -0.12 -1.99 14.29
C PRO A 205 1.00 -1.49 15.20
N GLY A 206 0.67 -1.07 16.43
CA GLY A 206 1.62 -0.56 17.41
C GLY A 206 2.38 0.68 16.92
N ILE A 207 1.70 1.58 16.20
CA ILE A 207 2.28 2.82 15.69
C ILE A 207 2.39 3.86 16.80
N ASP A 208 3.62 4.26 17.09
CA ASP A 208 3.92 5.45 17.89
C ASP A 208 4.21 6.62 16.94
N VAL A 209 3.22 7.51 16.78
CA VAL A 209 3.32 8.67 15.88
C VAL A 209 4.41 9.66 16.29
N GLN A 210 4.90 9.60 17.53
CA GLN A 210 6.00 10.47 18.01
C GLN A 210 7.37 10.03 17.48
N GLN A 211 7.52 8.79 17.03
CA GLN A 211 8.78 8.26 16.49
C GLN A 211 9.02 8.63 15.02
N GLY A 212 8.06 9.31 14.39
CA GLY A 212 8.17 9.76 13.01
C GLY A 212 7.73 8.73 11.97
N PHE A 213 7.60 9.20 10.73
CA PHE A 213 7.07 8.42 9.61
C PHE A 213 8.01 7.28 9.21
N ALA A 214 9.31 7.51 9.20
CA ALA A 214 10.31 6.51 8.82
C ALA A 214 10.34 5.33 9.81
N ALA A 215 10.23 5.60 11.11
CA ALA A 215 10.14 4.55 12.13
C ALA A 215 8.89 3.69 11.95
N ALA A 216 7.75 4.33 11.64
CA ALA A 216 6.52 3.62 11.31
C ALA A 216 6.67 2.78 10.04
N LEU A 217 7.17 3.36 8.94
CA LEU A 217 7.34 2.67 7.66
C LEU A 217 8.26 1.43 7.76
N ASN A 218 9.36 1.54 8.51
CA ASN A 218 10.34 0.45 8.69
C ASN A 218 9.76 -0.78 9.41
N ARG A 219 8.62 -0.65 10.09
CA ARG A 219 7.89 -1.79 10.67
C ARG A 219 7.13 -2.61 9.63
N PHE A 220 6.74 -1.97 8.52
CA PHE A 220 5.83 -2.55 7.51
C PHE A 220 6.49 -2.77 6.15
N SER A 221 7.65 -2.17 5.92
CA SER A 221 8.36 -2.24 4.64
C SER A 221 9.84 -2.46 4.87
N ARG A 222 10.46 -3.25 3.98
CA ARG A 222 11.91 -3.47 3.96
C ARG A 222 12.42 -3.48 2.52
N SER A 223 13.61 -2.94 2.29
CA SER A 223 14.29 -3.09 1.00
C SER A 223 14.48 -4.58 0.65
N ILE A 224 14.24 -4.93 -0.60
CA ILE A 224 14.66 -6.24 -1.16
C ILE A 224 16.07 -6.17 -1.73
N MET A 225 16.69 -4.99 -1.80
CA MET A 225 18.05 -4.78 -2.29
C MET A 225 19.04 -4.59 -1.14
N SER A 226 20.24 -5.13 -1.30
CA SER A 226 21.34 -4.90 -0.36
C SER A 226 21.79 -3.42 -0.40
N PRO A 227 22.38 -2.90 0.69
CA PRO A 227 22.93 -1.53 0.71
C PRO A 227 23.93 -1.28 -0.42
N GLU A 228 24.77 -2.27 -0.73
CA GLU A 228 25.78 -2.21 -1.78
C GLU A 228 25.13 -2.05 -3.16
N LEU A 229 24.11 -2.86 -3.46
CA LEU A 229 23.38 -2.76 -4.72
C LEU A 229 22.62 -1.42 -4.83
N MET A 230 22.00 -0.96 -3.75
CA MET A 230 21.31 0.33 -3.73
C MET A 230 22.25 1.51 -3.98
N ALA A 231 23.49 1.43 -3.48
CA ALA A 231 24.50 2.46 -3.69
C ALA A 231 25.01 2.50 -5.15
N GLU A 232 25.13 1.35 -5.80
CA GLU A 232 25.64 1.25 -7.17
C GLU A 232 24.60 1.59 -8.26
N LEU A 233 23.33 1.26 -8.03
CA LEU A 233 22.27 1.43 -9.04
C LEU A 233 22.17 2.86 -9.62
N PRO A 234 22.25 3.96 -8.84
CA PRO A 234 22.24 5.31 -9.39
C PRO A 234 23.37 5.59 -10.40
N ARG A 235 24.59 5.09 -10.13
CA ARG A 235 25.76 5.23 -11.03
C ARG A 235 25.55 4.49 -12.34
N VAL A 236 24.95 3.31 -12.29
CA VAL A 236 24.63 2.53 -13.50
C VAL A 236 23.52 3.21 -14.29
N ARG A 237 22.41 3.59 -13.62
CA ARG A 237 21.25 4.21 -14.26
C ARG A 237 21.57 5.53 -14.96
N SER A 238 22.49 6.34 -14.44
CA SER A 238 22.88 7.61 -15.06
C SER A 238 23.60 7.45 -16.40
N GLN A 239 24.05 6.23 -16.72
CA GLN A 239 24.79 5.91 -17.95
C GLN A 239 23.93 5.22 -19.00
N LEU A 240 22.63 5.03 -18.75
CA LEU A 240 21.69 4.35 -19.63
C LEU A 240 20.76 5.33 -20.35
N THR A 241 20.39 4.98 -21.57
CA THR A 241 19.35 5.66 -22.34
C THR A 241 17.95 5.37 -21.77
N PRO A 242 16.92 6.16 -22.11
CA PRO A 242 15.55 5.90 -21.65
C PRO A 242 15.02 4.50 -22.01
N ALA A 243 15.35 3.97 -23.20
CA ALA A 243 14.95 2.63 -23.61
C ALA A 243 15.65 1.55 -22.75
N GLU A 244 16.94 1.71 -22.49
CA GLU A 244 17.70 0.82 -21.61
C GLU A 244 17.22 0.87 -20.16
N LEU A 245 16.84 2.05 -19.67
CA LEU A 245 16.20 2.21 -18.35
C LEU A 245 14.85 1.49 -18.27
N GLY A 246 14.08 1.50 -19.36
CA GLY A 246 12.85 0.72 -19.47
C GLY A 246 13.13 -0.78 -19.33
N ALA A 247 14.05 -1.31 -20.12
CA ALA A 247 14.41 -2.74 -20.06
C ALA A 247 14.99 -3.15 -18.70
N LEU A 248 15.86 -2.32 -18.10
CA LEU A 248 16.39 -2.55 -16.76
C LEU A 248 15.28 -2.57 -15.72
N ARG A 249 14.28 -1.69 -15.84
CA ARG A 249 13.13 -1.65 -14.93
C ARG A 249 12.32 -2.93 -15.00
N GLU A 250 12.03 -3.45 -16.20
CA GLU A 250 11.29 -4.71 -16.36
C GLU A 250 12.07 -5.90 -15.75
N PHE A 251 13.39 -5.95 -15.96
CA PHE A 251 14.24 -6.95 -15.32
C PHE A 251 14.25 -6.84 -13.78
N VAL A 252 14.36 -5.63 -13.24
CA VAL A 252 14.24 -5.42 -11.78
C VAL A 252 12.88 -5.90 -11.28
N PHE A 253 11.78 -5.61 -11.98
CA PHE A 253 10.45 -6.09 -11.61
C PHE A 253 10.34 -7.62 -11.60
N GLU A 254 10.94 -8.30 -12.58
CA GLU A 254 11.03 -9.76 -12.61
C GLU A 254 11.69 -10.30 -11.32
N LEU A 255 12.84 -9.74 -10.95
CA LEU A 255 13.54 -10.10 -9.71
C LEU A 255 12.73 -9.73 -8.46
N SER A 256 12.06 -8.59 -8.47
CA SER A 256 11.20 -8.14 -7.39
C SER A 256 10.08 -9.14 -7.11
N HIS A 257 9.42 -9.66 -8.16
CA HIS A 257 8.41 -10.69 -8.00
C HIS A 257 8.96 -11.96 -7.35
N ARG A 258 10.15 -12.41 -7.76
CA ARG A 258 10.81 -13.58 -7.16
C ARG A 258 11.18 -13.32 -5.71
N CYS A 259 11.60 -12.09 -5.37
CA CYS A 259 11.77 -11.68 -3.99
C CYS A 259 10.46 -11.70 -3.22
N TRP A 260 9.37 -11.14 -3.74
CA TRP A 260 8.08 -11.11 -3.03
C TRP A 260 7.49 -12.51 -2.83
N ALA A 261 7.74 -13.43 -3.77
CA ALA A 261 7.39 -14.84 -3.67
C ALA A 261 8.27 -15.64 -2.68
N GLY A 262 9.35 -15.04 -2.17
CA GLY A 262 10.28 -15.69 -1.24
C GLY A 262 11.33 -16.58 -1.90
N GLU A 263 11.39 -16.63 -3.24
CA GLU A 263 12.40 -17.40 -3.99
C GLU A 263 13.80 -16.81 -3.82
N LEU A 264 13.89 -15.47 -3.80
CA LEU A 264 15.11 -14.72 -3.56
C LEU A 264 14.99 -13.95 -2.24
N PRO A 265 15.80 -14.27 -1.21
CA PRO A 265 15.69 -13.61 0.08
C PRO A 265 16.12 -12.13 0.03
N LEU A 266 17.13 -11.82 -0.78
CA LEU A 266 17.70 -10.49 -0.98
C LEU A 266 18.33 -10.40 -2.38
N LEU A 267 18.21 -9.24 -3.02
CA LEU A 267 18.96 -8.85 -4.21
C LEU A 267 20.24 -8.15 -3.77
N ASP A 268 21.30 -8.93 -3.57
CA ASP A 268 22.65 -8.40 -3.50
C ASP A 268 23.26 -8.25 -4.90
N LEU A 269 24.44 -7.64 -4.96
CA LEU A 269 25.14 -7.43 -6.23
C LEU A 269 25.44 -8.73 -6.97
N GLN A 270 25.81 -9.80 -6.25
CA GLN A 270 26.17 -11.08 -6.85
C GLN A 270 24.95 -11.75 -7.48
N VAL A 271 23.83 -11.80 -6.77
CA VAL A 271 22.54 -12.31 -7.27
C VAL A 271 22.10 -11.50 -8.47
N PHE A 272 22.16 -10.16 -8.39
CA PHE A 272 21.77 -9.28 -9.49
C PHE A 272 22.54 -9.57 -10.78
N VAL A 273 23.87 -9.65 -10.69
CA VAL A 273 24.75 -9.96 -11.84
C VAL A 273 24.48 -11.38 -12.37
N THR A 274 24.35 -12.36 -11.48
CA THR A 274 24.09 -13.75 -11.87
C THR A 274 22.77 -13.89 -12.63
N GLU A 275 21.71 -13.24 -12.16
CA GLU A 275 20.39 -13.29 -12.82
C GLU A 275 20.39 -12.48 -14.13
N MET A 276 21.15 -11.38 -14.19
CA MET A 276 21.33 -10.60 -15.41
C MET A 276 22.00 -11.42 -16.52
N GLU A 277 22.94 -12.30 -16.17
CA GLU A 277 23.61 -13.19 -17.14
C GLU A 277 22.68 -14.28 -17.66
N ARG A 278 21.77 -14.75 -16.82
CA ARG A 278 20.85 -15.87 -17.10
C ARG A 278 19.57 -15.47 -17.81
N THR A 279 19.08 -14.26 -17.59
CA THR A 279 17.78 -13.84 -18.12
C THR A 279 17.80 -13.72 -19.64
N ASP A 280 16.68 -14.01 -20.30
CA ASP A 280 16.46 -13.69 -21.72
C ASP A 280 15.66 -12.39 -21.90
N THR A 281 15.20 -11.77 -20.80
CA THR A 281 14.36 -10.55 -20.83
C THR A 281 15.17 -9.28 -21.09
N LEU A 282 16.48 -9.30 -20.82
CA LEU A 282 17.38 -8.20 -21.14
C LEU A 282 17.97 -8.31 -22.55
N PRO A 283 17.89 -7.25 -23.38
CA PRO A 283 18.53 -7.20 -24.69
C PRO A 283 20.04 -7.52 -24.59
N PRO A 284 20.61 -8.35 -25.47
CA PRO A 284 22.03 -8.76 -25.39
C PRO A 284 23.01 -7.58 -25.33
N ALA A 285 22.74 -6.51 -26.09
CA ALA A 285 23.56 -5.30 -26.07
C ALA A 285 23.53 -4.58 -24.71
N LEU A 286 22.35 -4.51 -24.07
CA LEU A 286 22.21 -3.94 -22.74
C LEU A 286 22.91 -4.81 -21.71
N ARG A 287 22.77 -6.14 -21.77
CA ARG A 287 23.46 -7.07 -20.88
C ARG A 287 24.98 -6.88 -20.91
N ALA A 288 25.57 -6.85 -22.10
CA ALA A 288 27.01 -6.63 -22.28
C ALA A 288 27.46 -5.26 -21.74
N ARG A 289 26.64 -4.23 -21.94
CA ARG A 289 26.91 -2.88 -21.40
C ARG A 289 26.85 -2.86 -19.89
N LEU A 290 25.83 -3.47 -19.29
CA LEU A 290 25.69 -3.59 -17.85
C LEU A 290 26.88 -4.34 -17.24
N GLN A 291 27.29 -5.47 -17.81
CA GLN A 291 28.50 -6.21 -17.38
C GLN A 291 29.73 -5.28 -17.34
N SER A 292 29.99 -4.55 -18.43
CA SER A 292 31.11 -3.60 -18.48
C SER A 292 31.02 -2.52 -17.39
N LEU A 293 29.83 -1.97 -17.12
CA LEU A 293 29.65 -0.93 -16.10
C LEU A 293 29.93 -1.40 -14.67
N TRP A 294 29.69 -2.69 -14.39
CA TRP A 294 29.95 -3.32 -13.10
C TRP A 294 31.39 -3.80 -12.96
N GLU A 295 32.05 -4.25 -14.03
CA GLU A 295 33.48 -4.59 -14.04
C GLU A 295 34.38 -3.36 -13.90
N THR A 296 33.97 -2.20 -14.42
CA THR A 296 34.72 -0.93 -14.29
C THR A 296 34.44 -0.17 -13.00
N ALA A 297 33.73 -0.78 -12.03
CA ALA A 297 33.55 -0.17 -10.72
C ALA A 297 34.94 0.02 -10.08
N PRO A 298 35.30 1.22 -9.60
CA PRO A 298 36.58 1.39 -8.90
C PRO A 298 36.61 0.43 -7.70
N ASP A 299 37.76 -0.23 -7.48
CA ASP A 299 37.99 -1.03 -6.29
C ASP A 299 37.49 -0.25 -5.07
N GLN A 300 36.49 -0.81 -4.36
CA GLN A 300 36.01 -0.19 -3.15
C GLN A 300 37.16 -0.17 -2.13
N PRO A 301 37.50 1.00 -1.55
CA PRO A 301 38.57 1.13 -0.57
C PRO A 301 38.27 0.42 0.75
#